data_AF-A0A0S9MW28-F1
#
_entry.id   AF-A0A0S9MW28-F1
#
_cell.length_a   1.000
_cell.length_b   1.000
_cell.length_c   1.000
_cell.angle_alpha   90.00
_cell.angle_beta   90.00
_cell.angle_gamma   90.00
#
_symmetry.space_group_name_H-M   'P 1'
#
loop_
_entity.id
_entity.type
_entity.pdbx_description
1 polymer ?
#
loop_
_entity_poly.entity_id
_entity_poly.type
_entity_poly.pdbx_seq_one_letter_code
_entity_poly.pdbx_strand_id
1 'polypeptide(L)'
;MRLLTPFDPVVWDRRRFELFWGWAYRVGAYTPAPKRKLGYYALPLLWGERVIGWGNVAMLEWRLQAVIGRASGKGIEPALRLRLDAERERFGAFMGASNARWARA
;
A
#
# COMPACT_ATOMS: atom_id res chain seq x y z
N MET A 1 -1.77 -6.42 9.86
CA MET A 1 -1.83 -5.82 8.51
C MET A 1 -0.40 -5.64 8.04
N ARG A 2 -0.13 -5.79 6.74
CA ARG A 2 1.21 -5.64 6.15
C ARG A 2 1.14 -4.93 4.80
N LEU A 3 2.14 -4.12 4.51
CA LEU A 3 2.45 -3.67 3.15
C LEU A 3 3.28 -4.75 2.47
N LEU A 4 2.76 -5.31 1.39
CA LEU A 4 3.46 -6.27 0.55
C LEU A 4 4.26 -5.56 -0.53
N THR A 5 5.37 -6.14 -0.93
CA THR A 5 6.12 -5.65 -2.08
C THR A 5 5.44 -6.12 -3.38
N PRO A 6 5.58 -5.38 -4.50
CA PRO A 6 5.12 -5.82 -5.81
C PRO A 6 5.74 -7.15 -6.27
N PHE A 7 6.85 -7.56 -5.64
CA PHE A 7 7.65 -8.73 -5.98
C PHE A 7 7.45 -9.89 -4.99
N ASP A 8 6.57 -9.74 -4.00
CA ASP A 8 6.22 -10.86 -3.13
C ASP A 8 5.57 -11.99 -3.97
N PRO A 9 5.84 -13.28 -3.67
CA PRO A 9 5.35 -14.41 -4.47
C PRO A 9 3.84 -14.49 -4.65
N VAL A 10 3.06 -13.86 -3.77
CA VAL A 10 1.60 -13.80 -3.87
C VAL A 10 1.11 -12.61 -4.71
N VAL A 11 1.97 -11.62 -4.95
CA VAL A 11 1.64 -10.35 -5.62
C VAL A 11 2.06 -10.34 -7.10
N TRP A 12 3.25 -10.88 -7.40
CA TRP A 12 3.84 -10.78 -8.75
C TRP A 12 2.98 -11.47 -9.83
N ASP A 13 2.26 -12.55 -9.50
CA ASP A 13 1.28 -13.18 -10.39
C ASP A 13 -0.05 -12.42 -10.34
N ARG A 14 -0.24 -11.54 -11.32
CA ARG A 14 -1.42 -10.67 -11.43
C ARG A 14 -2.72 -11.45 -11.60
N ARG A 15 -2.68 -12.60 -12.29
CA ARG A 15 -3.88 -13.40 -12.53
C ARG A 15 -4.33 -14.06 -11.23
N ARG A 16 -3.40 -14.66 -10.48
CA ARG A 16 -3.69 -15.23 -9.17
C ARG A 16 -4.14 -14.17 -8.16
N PHE A 17 -3.48 -13.02 -8.15
CA PHE A 17 -3.89 -11.91 -7.30
C PHE A 17 -5.35 -11.52 -7.55
N GLU A 18 -5.73 -11.31 -8.81
CA GLU A 18 -7.09 -10.92 -9.18
C GLU A 18 -8.11 -12.02 -8.87
N LEU A 19 -7.74 -13.29 -9.06
CA LEU A 19 -8.58 -14.44 -8.68
C LEU A 19 -8.85 -14.49 -7.17
N PHE A 20 -7.86 -14.18 -6.33
CA PHE A 20 -8.03 -14.24 -4.87
C PHE A 20 -8.85 -13.08 -4.31
N TRP A 21 -8.72 -11.88 -4.87
CA TRP A 21 -9.26 -10.67 -4.24
C TRP A 21 -10.26 -9.88 -5.09
N GLY A 22 -10.49 -10.27 -6.34
CA GLY A 22 -11.54 -9.70 -7.19
C GLY A 22 -11.24 -8.28 -7.68
N TRP A 23 -9.96 -7.89 -7.72
CA TRP A 23 -9.55 -6.60 -8.29
C TRP A 23 -8.16 -6.69 -8.91
N ALA A 24 -7.94 -5.90 -9.97
CA ALA A 24 -6.70 -5.93 -10.73
C ALA A 24 -5.61 -5.08 -10.07
N TYR A 25 -4.49 -5.70 -9.75
CA TYR A 25 -3.28 -5.02 -9.30
C TYR A 25 -2.21 -4.98 -10.41
N ARG A 26 -1.64 -3.79 -10.63
CA ARG A 26 -0.49 -3.59 -11.53
C ARG A 26 0.46 -2.56 -10.94
N VAL A 27 1.73 -2.94 -10.78
CA VAL A 27 2.79 -2.02 -10.36
C VAL A 27 3.00 -0.90 -11.39
N GLY A 28 3.10 0.33 -10.93
CA GLY A 28 3.25 1.51 -11.79
C GLY A 28 4.69 1.84 -12.18
N ALA A 29 5.69 1.09 -11.69
CA ALA A 29 7.10 1.37 -11.88
C ALA A 29 7.50 1.41 -13.36
N TYR A 30 6.88 0.54 -14.17
CA TYR A 30 7.09 0.44 -15.61
C TYR A 30 6.05 1.23 -16.42
N THR A 31 5.16 1.96 -15.76
CA THR A 31 4.09 2.72 -16.39
C THR A 31 4.44 4.22 -16.37
N PRO A 32 4.36 4.95 -17.50
CA PRO A 32 4.54 6.40 -17.53
C PRO A 32 3.61 7.11 -16.53
N ALA A 33 4.08 8.18 -15.90
CA ALA A 33 3.37 8.84 -14.79
C ALA A 33 1.87 9.12 -15.06
N PRO A 34 1.47 9.67 -16.22
CA PRO A 34 0.07 9.97 -16.51
C PRO A 34 -0.84 8.74 -16.66
N LYS A 35 -0.26 7.56 -16.90
CA LYS A 35 -1.00 6.30 -17.10
C LYS A 35 -1.08 5.44 -15.84
N ARG A 36 -0.46 5.87 -14.73
CA ARG A 36 -0.45 5.12 -13.47
C ARG A 36 -1.82 5.20 -12.81
N LYS A 37 -2.39 4.04 -12.45
CA LYS A 37 -3.67 3.97 -11.73
C LYS A 37 -3.51 4.02 -10.21
N LEU A 38 -2.50 3.32 -9.68
CA LEU A 38 -2.33 3.12 -8.24
C LEU A 38 -1.13 3.91 -7.66
N GLY A 39 -0.37 4.62 -8.50
CA GLY A 39 0.89 5.27 -8.13
C GLY A 39 2.12 4.55 -8.68
N TYR A 40 3.32 5.06 -8.39
CA TYR A 40 4.58 4.54 -8.94
C TYR A 40 4.92 3.16 -8.39
N TYR A 41 4.96 3.03 -7.06
CA TYR A 41 5.37 1.81 -6.39
C TYR A 41 4.31 1.41 -5.35
N ALA A 42 3.11 1.16 -5.85
CA ALA A 42 1.96 0.81 -5.02
C ALA A 42 2.18 -0.54 -4.32
N LEU A 43 2.25 -0.53 -3.00
CA LEU A 43 2.42 -1.69 -2.13
C LEU A 43 1.04 -2.28 -1.78
N PRO A 44 0.71 -3.53 -2.13
CA PRO A 44 -0.57 -4.12 -1.74
C PRO A 44 -0.76 -4.17 -0.22
N LEU A 45 -1.97 -3.83 0.22
CA LEU A 45 -2.31 -3.75 1.64
C LEU A 45 -3.00 -5.04 2.11
N LEU A 46 -2.26 -5.93 2.76
CA LEU A 46 -2.76 -7.20 3.29
C LEU A 46 -3.33 -7.04 4.69
N TRP A 47 -4.61 -7.40 4.89
CA TRP A 47 -5.26 -7.48 6.18
C TRP A 47 -5.95 -8.83 6.37
N GLY A 48 -5.45 -9.60 7.35
CA GLY A 48 -5.83 -11.00 7.48
C GLY A 48 -5.41 -11.75 6.22
N GLU A 49 -6.37 -12.36 5.55
CA GLU A 49 -6.17 -13.14 4.32
C GLU A 49 -6.54 -12.33 3.05
N ARG A 50 -6.89 -11.05 3.20
CA ARG A 50 -7.39 -10.23 2.11
C ARG A 50 -6.46 -9.08 1.78
N VAL A 51 -6.14 -8.91 0.50
CA VAL A 51 -5.56 -7.64 0.04
C VAL A 51 -6.69 -6.66 -0.25
N ILE A 52 -6.75 -5.61 0.56
CA ILE A 52 -7.89 -4.71 0.66
C ILE A 52 -7.67 -3.35 -0.03
N GLY A 53 -6.49 -3.13 -0.59
CA GLY A 53 -6.09 -1.87 -1.18
C GLY A 53 -4.59 -1.81 -1.48
N TRP A 54 -4.06 -0.60 -1.54
CA TRP A 54 -2.65 -0.34 -1.80
C TRP A 54 -2.16 0.88 -1.01
N GLY A 55 -0.85 0.97 -0.83
CA GLY A 55 -0.18 2.13 -0.26
C GLY A 55 0.96 2.63 -1.13
N ASN A 56 1.09 3.94 -1.28
CA ASN A 56 2.33 4.55 -1.76
C ASN A 56 3.06 5.14 -0.57
N VAL A 57 4.35 4.84 -0.47
CA VAL A 57 5.20 5.29 0.62
C VAL A 57 6.38 6.05 0.04
N ALA A 58 6.67 7.22 0.60
CA ALA A 58 7.80 8.05 0.25
C ALA A 58 8.59 8.41 1.50
N MET A 59 9.92 8.48 1.37
CA MET A 59 10.80 9.03 2.39
C MET A 59 11.18 10.45 1.97
N LEU A 60 10.86 11.43 2.79
CA LEU A 60 11.16 12.84 2.56
C LEU A 60 11.81 13.41 3.82
N GLU A 61 13.06 13.84 3.72
CA GLU A 61 13.82 14.40 4.87
C GLU A 61 13.77 13.49 6.11
N TRP A 62 14.05 12.19 5.95
CA TRP A 62 13.98 11.20 7.04
C TRP A 62 12.59 11.05 7.68
N ARG A 63 11.53 11.50 7.00
CA ARG A 63 10.14 11.35 7.43
C ARG A 63 9.41 10.48 6.42
N LEU A 64 8.74 9.46 6.93
CA LEU A 64 7.92 8.59 6.11
C LEU A 64 6.57 9.25 5.86
N GLN A 65 6.19 9.34 4.59
CA GLN A 65 4.85 9.77 4.15
C GLN A 65 4.16 8.61 3.44
N ALA A 66 2.94 8.30 3.87
CA ALA A 66 2.15 7.25 3.27
C ALA A 66 0.81 7.80 2.75
N VAL A 67 0.36 7.27 1.61
CA VAL A 67 -0.98 7.46 1.05
C VAL A 67 -1.58 6.08 0.81
N ILE A 68 -2.83 5.86 1.23
CA ILE A 68 -3.54 4.58 1.07
C ILE A 68 -4.74 4.75 0.17
N GLY A 69 -4.94 3.79 -0.75
CA GLY A 69 -6.17 3.62 -1.50
C GLY A 69 -6.87 2.31 -1.17
N ARG A 70 -8.19 2.29 -1.31
CA ARG A 70 -9.05 1.13 -1.02
C ARG A 70 -9.58 0.54 -2.32
N ALA A 71 -9.37 -0.76 -2.52
CA ALA A 71 -9.83 -1.45 -3.73
C ALA A 71 -11.36 -1.43 -3.87
N SER A 72 -12.07 -1.49 -2.74
CA SER A 72 -13.53 -1.44 -2.69
C SER A 72 -14.12 -0.04 -2.87
N GLY A 73 -13.30 1.02 -2.93
CA GLY A 73 -13.75 2.41 -2.87
C GLY A 73 -14.37 2.83 -1.53
N LYS A 74 -14.53 1.90 -0.58
CA LYS A 74 -15.05 2.20 0.76
C LYS A 74 -14.03 3.01 1.55
N GLY A 75 -14.52 3.86 2.44
CA GLY A 75 -13.70 4.62 3.38
C GLY A 75 -12.89 3.73 4.33
N ILE A 76 -12.09 4.38 5.17
CA ILE A 76 -11.28 3.71 6.19
C ILE A 76 -12.08 3.68 7.50
N GLU A 77 -12.48 2.49 7.92
CA GLU A 77 -13.20 2.30 9.17
C GLU A 77 -12.27 2.46 10.39
N PRO A 78 -12.76 2.82 11.59
CA PRO A 78 -11.91 3.08 12.76
C PRO A 78 -10.99 1.90 13.15
N ALA A 79 -11.51 0.67 13.10
CA ALA A 79 -10.71 -0.53 13.40
C ALA A 79 -9.58 -0.73 12.38
N LEU A 80 -9.81 -0.42 11.11
CA LEU A 80 -8.79 -0.46 10.07
C LEU A 80 -7.78 0.68 10.25
N ARG A 81 -8.24 1.86 10.65
CA ARG A 81 -7.41 3.04 10.93
C ARG A 81 -6.32 2.73 11.95
N LEU A 82 -6.69 2.10 13.07
CA LEU A 82 -5.75 1.68 14.11
C LEU A 82 -4.67 0.72 13.56
N ARG A 83 -5.06 -0.24 12.71
CA ARG A 83 -4.12 -1.18 12.09
C ARG A 83 -3.21 -0.51 11.06
N LEU A 84 -3.72 0.47 10.33
CA LEU A 84 -2.96 1.30 9.41
C LEU A 84 -1.90 2.13 10.14
N ASP A 85 -2.26 2.76 11.26
CA ASP A 85 -1.31 3.55 12.05
C ASP A 85 -0.17 2.70 12.60
N ALA A 86 -0.48 1.52 13.16
CA ALA A 86 0.53 0.59 13.65
C ALA A 86 1.46 0.08 12.53
N GLU A 87 0.93 -0.20 11.34
CA GLU A 87 1.76 -0.62 10.21
C GLU A 87 2.63 0.51 9.66
N ARG A 88 2.11 1.74 9.62
CA ARG A 88 2.88 2.93 9.24
C ARG A 88 4.07 3.14 10.17
N GLU A 89 3.87 3.01 11.48
CA GLU A 89 4.94 3.13 12.48
C GLU A 89 5.97 2.02 12.32
N ARG A 90 5.52 0.75 12.20
CA ARG A 90 6.42 -0.39 11.96
C ARG A 90 7.25 -0.23 10.70
N PHE A 91 6.61 0.18 9.59
CA PHE A 91 7.29 0.38 8.32
C PHE A 91 8.23 1.60 8.37
N GLY A 92 7.85 2.65 9.10
CA GLY A 92 8.71 3.80 9.40
C GLY A 92 9.97 3.39 10.15
N ALA A 93 9.83 2.60 11.21
CA ALA A 93 10.96 2.07 11.98
C ALA A 93 11.88 1.19 11.12
N PHE A 94 11.31 0.30 10.30
CA PHE A 94 12.06 -0.53 9.36
C PHE A 94 12.91 0.30 8.37
N MET A 95 12.34 1.41 7.88
CA MET A 95 13.02 2.30 6.94
C MET A 95 13.96 3.32 7.61
N GLY A 96 14.09 3.29 8.94
CA GLY A 96 14.92 4.26 9.69
C GLY A 96 14.35 5.68 9.72
N ALA A 97 13.04 5.84 9.62
CA ALA A 97 12.40 7.15 9.67
C ALA A 97 12.40 7.72 11.10
N SER A 98 12.68 9.01 11.23
CA SER A 98 12.55 9.77 12.49
C SER A 98 11.10 9.95 12.93
N ASN A 99 10.17 9.97 11.97
CA ASN A 99 8.72 9.99 12.19
C ASN A 99 8.01 9.45 10.94
N ALA A 100 6.78 8.97 11.10
CA ALA A 100 5.92 8.48 10.04
C ALA A 100 4.53 9.12 10.10
N ARG A 101 4.07 9.71 8.99
CA ARG A 101 2.77 10.39 8.88
C ARG A 101 2.01 9.99 7.62
N TRP A 102 0.70 10.23 7.64
CA TRP A 102 -0.09 10.22 6.43
C TRP A 102 0.17 11.50 5.65
N ALA A 103 0.34 11.39 4.33
CA ALA A 103 0.34 12.58 3.48
C ALA A 103 -1.07 13.18 3.49
N ARG A 104 -1.15 14.52 3.39
CA ARG A 104 -2.43 15.19 3.19
C ARG A 104 -2.92 14.92 1.76
N ALA A 105 -4.21 14.63 1.63
CA ALA A 105 -4.87 14.55 0.33
C ALA A 105 -4.87 15.92 -0.35
#